data_AF-A0A383CP23-F1
#
_entry.id   AF-A0A383CP23-F1
#
_cell.length_a   1.000
_cell.length_b   1.000
_cell.length_c   1.000
_cell.angle_alpha   90.00
_cell.angle_beta   90.00
_cell.angle_gamma   90.00
#
_symmetry.space_group_name_H-M   'P 1'
#
loop_
_entity.id
_entity.type
_entity.pdbx_description
1 polymer ?
#
loop_
_entity_poly.entity_id
_entity_poly.type
_entity_poly.pdbx_seq_one_letter_code
_entity_poly.pdbx_strand_id
1 'polypeptide(L)' 'LLALTQKGLSRQEAYKIIQSAATKSFNTKNRFEDIIEEDTEIKKYLNKTDLEKLLYSENKISHIDDIFREAFET' A
#
# COMPACT_ATOMS: atom_id res chain seq x y z
N LEU A 1 0.90 0.10 4.90
CA LEU A 1 1.62 0.37 6.17
C LEU A 1 0.92 1.42 7.02
N LEU A 2 0.82 2.68 6.58
CA LEU A 2 0.31 3.77 7.40
C LEU A 2 -1.12 3.53 7.92
N ALA A 3 -1.98 2.97 7.08
CA ALA A 3 -3.34 2.60 7.46
C ALA A 3 -3.39 1.53 8.58
N LEU A 4 -2.48 0.55 8.55
CA LEU A 4 -2.39 -0.50 9.58
C LEU A 4 -1.92 0.08 10.91
N THR A 5 -0.93 0.99 10.88
CA THR A 5 -0.47 1.67 12.10
C THR A 5 -1.55 2.59 12.70
N GLN A 6 -2.37 3.23 11.86
CA GLN A 6 -3.51 4.03 12.32
C GLN A 6 -4.63 3.19 12.95
N LYS A 7 -4.71 1.90 12.62
CA LYS A 7 -5.66 0.93 13.19
C LYS A 7 -5.15 0.26 14.48
N GLY A 8 -4.00 0.70 15.01
CA GLY A 8 -3.47 0.24 16.29
C GLY A 8 -2.36 -0.81 16.22
N LEU A 9 -1.91 -1.21 15.03
CA LEU A 9 -0.72 -2.06 14.92
C LEU A 9 0.56 -1.27 15.23
N SER A 10 1.49 -1.95 15.89
CA SER A 10 2.85 -1.44 15.97
C SER A 10 3.45 -1.29 14.57
N ARG A 11 4.33 -0.30 14.38
CA ARG A 11 4.99 -0.05 13.08
C ARG A 11 5.72 -1.31 12.58
N GLN A 12 6.34 -2.05 13.49
CA GLN A 12 7.07 -3.29 13.14
C GLN A 12 6.13 -4.40 12.66
N GLU A 13 4.99 -4.61 13.30
CA GLU A 13 4.01 -5.61 12.86
C GLU A 13 3.39 -5.22 11.52
N ALA A 14 3.01 -3.95 11.35
CA ALA A 14 2.54 -3.44 10.08
C ALA A 14 3.58 -3.64 8.96
N TYR A 15 4.88 -3.49 9.25
CA TYR A 15 5.95 -3.78 8.30
C TYR A 15 6.03 -5.27 7.96
N LYS A 16 6.02 -6.16 8.96
CA LYS A 16 6.10 -7.60 8.74
C LYS A 16 4.99 -8.12 7.85
N ILE A 17 3.75 -7.68 8.10
CA ILE A 17 2.57 -8.08 7.32
C ILE A 17 2.72 -7.66 5.85
N ILE A 18 3.03 -6.37 5.62
CA ILE A 18 3.18 -5.83 4.26
C ILE A 18 4.37 -6.47 3.54
N GLN A 19 5.49 -6.67 4.22
CA GLN A 19 6.67 -7.29 3.64
C GLN A 19 6.39 -8.74 3.25
N SER A 20 5.71 -9.51 4.11
CA SER A 20 5.30 -10.88 3.79
C SER A 20 4.41 -10.94 2.55
N ALA A 21 3.39 -10.08 2.49
CA ALA A 21 2.51 -10.00 1.32
C ALA A 21 3.26 -9.60 0.04
N ALA A 22 4.21 -8.66 0.14
CA ALA A 22 5.03 -8.23 -1.00
C ALA A 22 5.95 -9.35 -1.49
N THR A 23 6.60 -10.08 -0.58
CA THR A 23 7.44 -11.24 -0.92
C THR A 23 6.61 -12.35 -1.56
N LYS A 24 5.40 -12.63 -1.05
CA LYS A 24 4.48 -13.60 -1.66
C LYS A 24 4.11 -13.18 -3.08
N SER A 25 3.77 -11.90 -3.30
CA SER A 25 3.43 -11.37 -4.63
C SER A 25 4.57 -11.55 -5.62
N PHE A 26 5.79 -11.23 -5.18
CA PHE A 26 6.99 -11.39 -5.99
C PHE A 26 7.26 -12.85 -6.37
N ASN A 27 7.15 -13.78 -5.41
CA ASN A 27 7.46 -15.20 -5.65
C ASN A 27 6.39 -15.92 -6.48
N THR A 28 5.12 -15.55 -6.29
CA THR A 28 3.98 -16.23 -6.95
C THR A 28 3.61 -15.60 -8.29
N LYS A 29 4.13 -14.41 -8.61
CA LYS A 29 3.67 -13.55 -9.73
C LYS A 29 2.19 -13.16 -9.66
N ASN A 30 1.55 -13.35 -8.50
CA ASN A 30 0.19 -12.87 -8.26
C ASN A 30 0.22 -11.38 -7.92
N ARG A 31 -0.89 -10.69 -8.19
CA ARG A 31 -0.98 -9.27 -7.85
C ARG A 31 -0.95 -9.12 -6.34
N PHE A 32 -0.24 -8.11 -5.87
CA PHE A 32 -0.17 -7.77 -4.45
C PHE A 32 -1.55 -7.55 -3.84
N GLU A 33 -2.45 -6.96 -4.62
CA GLU A 33 -3.84 -6.66 -4.27
C GLU A 33 -4.63 -7.93 -3.93
N ASP A 34 -4.52 -8.96 -4.76
CA ASP A 34 -5.20 -10.24 -4.54
C ASP A 34 -4.69 -10.89 -3.24
N ILE A 35 -3.37 -10.82 -3.00
CA ILE A 35 -2.76 -11.40 -1.81
C ILE A 35 -3.21 -10.69 -0.53
N ILE A 36 -3.24 -9.36 -0.52
CA ILE A 36 -3.68 -8.61 0.67
C ILE A 36 -5.20 -8.67 0.86
N GLU A 37 -5.96 -8.82 -0.22
CA GLU A 37 -7.41 -9.06 -0.16
C GLU A 37 -7.73 -10.49 0.29
N GLU A 38 -6.83 -11.45 0.18
CA GLU A 38 -7.00 -12.79 0.73
C GLU A 38 -6.44 -12.92 2.16
N ASP A 39 -5.51 -12.06 2.56
CA ASP A 39 -4.81 -12.14 3.84
C ASP A 39 -5.74 -11.87 5.04
N THR A 40 -5.98 -12.92 5.82
CA THR A 40 -6.85 -12.87 7.01
C THR A 40 -6.35 -11.92 8.10
N GLU A 41 -5.04 -11.64 8.17
CA GLU A 41 -4.48 -10.73 9.14
C GLU A 41 -4.77 -9.29 8.75
N ILE A 42 -4.68 -8.96 7.46
CA ILE A 42 -5.03 -7.64 6.91
C ILE A 42 -6.53 -7.38 7.02
N LYS A 43 -7.37 -8.39 6.72
CA LYS A 43 -8.85 -8.29 6.81
C LYS A 43 -9.37 -7.91 8.20
N LYS A 44 -8.62 -8.21 9.26
CA LYS A 44 -9.01 -7.82 10.63
C LYS A 44 -8.99 -6.30 10.83
N TYR A 45 -8.19 -5.57 10.04
CA TYR A 45 -7.96 -4.14 10.22
C TYR A 45 -8.48 -3.29 9.07
N LEU A 46 -8.43 -3.82 7.84
CA LEU A 46 -8.82 -3.13 6.62
C LEU A 46 -9.83 -4.00 5.87
N ASN A 47 -10.98 -3.42 5.54
CA ASN A 47 -11.95 -4.07 4.66
C ASN A 47 -11.56 -3.87 3.18
N LYS A 48 -12.26 -4.55 2.28
CA LYS A 48 -12.03 -4.45 0.83
C LYS A 48 -12.04 -3.00 0.33
N THR A 49 -13.04 -2.22 0.74
CA THR A 49 -13.17 -0.81 0.32
C THR A 49 -12.02 0.07 0.81
N ASP A 50 -11.52 -0.18 2.03
CA ASP A 50 -10.35 0.52 2.57
C ASP A 50 -9.09 0.17 1.76
N LEU A 51 -8.91 -1.10 1.40
CA LEU A 51 -7.79 -1.55 0.56
C LEU A 51 -7.88 -0.96 -0.85
N GLU A 52 -9.05 -0.98 -1.48
CA GLU A 52 -9.28 -0.39 -2.80
C GLU A 52 -8.93 1.10 -2.79
N LYS A 53 -9.37 1.86 -1.78
CA LYS A 53 -9.00 3.28 -1.64
C LYS A 53 -7.49 3.49 -1.49
N LEU A 54 -6.78 2.61 -0.77
CA LEU A 54 -5.34 2.75 -0.54
C LEU A 54 -4.51 2.38 -1.79
N LEU A 55 -4.98 1.39 -2.55
CA LEU A 55 -4.32 0.90 -3.76
C LEU A 55 -4.57 1.83 -4.95
N TYR A 56 -5.84 2.18 -5.17
CA TYR A 56 -6.32 2.95 -6.32
C TYR A 56 -6.48 4.45 -6.04
N SER A 57 -5.91 4.98 -4.96
CA SER A 57 -5.92 6.44 -4.75
C SER A 57 -5.22 7.14 -5.91
N GLU A 58 -6.02 7.81 -6.74
CA GLU A 58 -5.59 8.58 -7.92
C GLU A 58 -4.72 9.80 -7.55
N ASN A 59 -4.71 10.19 -6.27
CA ASN A 59 -3.98 11.36 -5.76
C ASN A 59 -2.52 11.06 -5.34
N LYS A 60 -1.83 10.11 -5.98
CA LYS A 60 -0.39 9.87 -5.70
C LYS A 60 0.55 10.82 -6.44
N ILE A 61 0.01 11.63 -7.34
CA ILE A 61 0.78 12.39 -8.31
C ILE A 61 0.35 13.87 -8.31
N SER A 62 0.10 14.46 -7.15
CA SER A 62 -0.31 15.87 -7.06
C SER A 62 0.82 16.86 -7.33
N HIS A 63 2.08 16.42 -7.25
CA HIS A 63 3.27 17.29 -7.35
C HIS A 63 4.17 16.97 -8.55
N ILE A 64 3.73 16.14 -9.51
CA ILE A 64 4.55 15.90 -10.70
C ILE A 64 4.78 17.19 -11.47
N ASP A 65 3.76 18.05 -11.58
CA ASP A 65 3.88 19.34 -12.26
C ASP A 65 4.91 20.25 -11.56
N ASP A 66 4.97 20.23 -10.22
CA ASP A 66 5.95 21.00 -9.45
C ASP A 66 7.39 20.48 -9.66
N ILE A 67 7.57 19.15 -9.64
CA ILE A 67 8.88 18.51 -9.84
C ILE A 67 9.37 18.71 -11.28
N PHE A 68 8.48 18.61 -12.28
CA PHE A 68 8.85 18.84 -13.69
C PHE A 68 9.19 20.30 -13.96
N ARG A 69 8.51 21.25 -13.30
CA ARG A 69 8.83 22.68 -13.42
C ARG A 69 10.25 22.97 -12.91
N GLU A 70 10.63 22.48 -11.74
CA GLU A 70 11.99 22.67 -11.21
C GLU A 70 13.07 21.96 -12.05
N ALA A 71 12.78 20.78 -12.60
CA ALA A 71 13.78 19.99 -13.33
C ALA A 71 14.03 20.45 -14.77
N PHE A 72 13.10 21.17 -15.39
CA PHE A 72 13.16 21.54 -16.81
C PHE A 72 13.07 23.05 -17.10
N GLU A 73 12.84 23.92 -16.10
CA GLU A 73 13.03 25.37 -16.23
C GLU A 73 14.49 25.77 -15.93
N THR A 74 15.46 25.22 -16.67
CA THR A 74 16.84 25.74 -16.75
C THR A 74 17.30 25.79 -18.20
#